data_AF-A0A2E8VK75-F1
#
_entry.id   AF-A0A2E8VK75-F1
#
_cell.length_a   1.000
_cell.length_b   1.000
_cell.length_c   1.000
_cell.angle_alpha   90.00
_cell.angle_beta   90.00
_cell.angle_gamma   90.00
#
_symmetry.space_group_name_H-M   'P 1'
#
loop_
_entity.id
_entity.type
_entity.pdbx_description
1 polymer ?
#
loop_
_entity_poly.entity_id
_entity_poly.type
_entity_poly.pdbx_seq_one_letter_code
_entity_poly.pdbx_strand_id
1 'polypeptide(L)'
;MAGRAQPLTPSPSRREYPMSIPGFDADAAPSDIAAALGEVGCAVVTGVTDDQLRESITNELAPHMASVKVIGKDDPTQFYPGRTRRVTALVERSPSITDHLIAHPISRQVCDTHLMPNSEFGYQLHVTAALEVGPGARRQELHREEDSFTFFPEPRPNIIVASMWAVSDFRADNGATLLVPGSHTWPADRVAEPGEVVSAEMPAGSVLYWMGGLLHGAGANTSDDWRYGVILTYSLGWVRQEENQYLNVSRERFAELTPELRQIVGLDMYRGLGFYDPSAA
;
A
#
# COMPACT_ATOMS: atom_id res chain seq x y z
N MET A 1 -45.34 -28.75 -21.53
CA MET A 1 -43.97 -29.15 -21.15
C MET A 1 -43.50 -28.19 -20.06
N ALA A 2 -43.34 -28.71 -18.84
CA ALA A 2 -42.91 -27.91 -17.69
C ALA A 2 -41.39 -27.67 -17.76
N GLY A 3 -40.99 -26.40 -17.73
CA GLY A 3 -39.58 -26.01 -17.65
C GLY A 3 -39.04 -26.32 -16.25
N ARG A 4 -37.99 -27.15 -16.20
CA ARG A 4 -37.25 -27.44 -14.96
C ARG A 4 -36.54 -26.18 -14.49
N ALA A 5 -36.88 -25.69 -13.31
CA ALA A 5 -36.07 -24.73 -12.58
C ALA A 5 -34.71 -25.37 -12.25
N GLN A 6 -33.62 -24.69 -12.59
CA GLN A 6 -32.29 -25.04 -12.11
C GLN A 6 -32.24 -24.83 -10.59
N PRO A 7 -31.60 -25.73 -9.83
CA PRO A 7 -31.43 -25.53 -8.40
C PRO A 7 -30.47 -24.37 -8.17
N LEU A 8 -30.91 -23.42 -7.32
CA LEU A 8 -30.05 -22.39 -6.75
C LEU A 8 -28.85 -23.09 -6.09
N THR A 9 -27.66 -22.84 -6.62
CA THR A 9 -26.41 -23.19 -5.96
C THR A 9 -26.40 -22.55 -4.57
N PRO A 10 -26.05 -23.29 -3.51
CA PRO A 10 -25.99 -22.73 -2.18
C PRO A 10 -25.00 -21.56 -2.16
N SER A 11 -25.43 -20.45 -1.56
CA SER A 11 -24.54 -19.33 -1.22
C SER A 11 -23.29 -19.91 -0.56
N PRO A 12 -22.07 -19.52 -0.99
CA PRO A 12 -20.86 -19.97 -0.30
C PRO A 12 -21.02 -19.60 1.17
N SER A 13 -20.86 -20.58 2.05
CA SER A 13 -20.86 -20.39 3.50
C SER A 13 -19.94 -19.22 3.84
N ARG A 14 -20.42 -18.26 4.64
CA ARG A 14 -19.63 -17.13 5.16
C ARG A 14 -18.34 -17.71 5.74
N ARG A 15 -17.20 -17.57 5.03
CA ARG A 15 -15.90 -17.87 5.64
C ARG A 15 -15.77 -16.90 6.80
N GLU A 16 -15.71 -17.41 8.01
CA GLU A 16 -15.34 -16.62 9.18
C GLU A 16 -13.87 -16.27 9.00
N TYR A 17 -13.60 -15.07 8.52
CA TYR A 17 -12.25 -14.54 8.47
C TYR A 17 -11.83 -14.14 9.88
N PRO A 18 -10.57 -14.37 10.27
CA PRO A 18 -10.07 -13.88 11.53
C PRO A 18 -10.24 -12.36 11.58
N MET A 19 -10.94 -11.89 12.60
CA MET A 19 -11.21 -10.46 12.85
C MET A 19 -9.99 -9.74 13.41
N SER A 20 -8.79 -10.25 13.11
CA SER A 20 -7.51 -9.80 13.66
C SER A 20 -6.47 -9.78 12.54
N ILE A 21 -5.61 -8.78 12.56
CA ILE A 21 -4.49 -8.68 11.62
C ILE A 21 -3.37 -9.64 12.12
N PRO A 22 -2.92 -10.60 11.31
CA PRO A 22 -1.77 -11.44 11.65
C PRO A 22 -0.52 -10.58 11.92
N GLY A 23 0.15 -10.85 13.04
CA GLY A 23 1.36 -10.16 13.45
C GLY A 23 2.59 -11.06 13.39
N PHE A 24 3.71 -10.50 12.96
CA PHE A 24 5.01 -11.18 12.82
C PHE A 24 6.12 -10.29 13.37
N ASP A 25 7.23 -10.91 13.78
CA ASP A 25 8.48 -10.20 14.07
C ASP A 25 9.37 -10.16 12.82
N ALA A 26 10.35 -9.24 12.79
CA ALA A 26 11.21 -9.03 11.63
C ALA A 26 12.06 -10.25 11.21
N ASP A 27 12.25 -11.23 12.10
CA ASP A 27 12.97 -12.48 11.83
C ASP A 27 12.06 -13.62 11.36
N ALA A 28 10.74 -13.39 11.28
CA ALA A 28 9.80 -14.36 10.73
C ALA A 28 10.13 -14.68 9.26
N ALA A 29 9.84 -15.91 8.83
CA ALA A 29 10.07 -16.31 7.46
C ALA A 29 9.20 -15.47 6.51
N PRO A 30 9.78 -14.81 5.49
CA PRO A 30 9.00 -14.01 4.53
C PRO A 30 7.88 -14.79 3.84
N SER A 31 8.03 -16.11 3.69
CA SER A 31 7.00 -17.00 3.15
C SER A 31 5.75 -17.09 4.02
N ASP A 32 5.91 -17.03 5.35
CA ASP A 32 4.80 -17.13 6.30
C ASP A 32 3.98 -15.83 6.29
N ILE A 33 4.67 -14.69 6.18
CA ILE A 33 4.06 -13.37 5.97
C ILE A 33 3.29 -13.36 4.65
N ALA A 34 3.89 -13.86 3.56
CA ALA A 34 3.23 -13.94 2.27
C ALA A 34 2.01 -14.88 2.28
N ALA A 35 2.08 -16.01 2.98
CA ALA A 35 0.94 -16.92 3.14
C ALA A 35 -0.22 -16.26 3.89
N ALA A 36 0.06 -15.61 5.03
CA ALA A 36 -0.96 -14.87 5.79
C ALA A 36 -1.57 -13.73 4.98
N LEU A 37 -0.76 -13.01 4.20
CA LEU A 37 -1.24 -11.96 3.31
C LEU A 37 -2.20 -12.51 2.25
N GLY A 38 -1.96 -13.71 1.71
CA GLY A 38 -2.89 -14.35 0.76
C GLY A 38 -4.21 -14.79 1.41
N GLU A 39 -4.14 -15.37 2.61
CA GLU A 39 -5.30 -15.89 3.33
C GLU A 39 -6.19 -14.78 3.90
N VAL A 40 -5.58 -13.83 4.60
CA VAL A 40 -6.28 -12.78 5.37
C VAL A 40 -6.35 -11.46 4.59
N GLY A 41 -5.46 -11.24 3.63
CA GLY A 41 -5.41 -10.02 2.84
C GLY A 41 -4.56 -8.91 3.46
N CYS A 42 -4.09 -9.07 4.70
CA CYS A 42 -3.17 -8.16 5.38
C CYS A 42 -2.28 -8.87 6.40
N ALA A 43 -1.14 -8.25 6.74
CA ALA A 43 -0.25 -8.69 7.83
C ALA A 43 0.58 -7.52 8.35
N VAL A 44 0.92 -7.51 9.64
CA VAL A 44 1.85 -6.57 10.27
C VAL A 44 3.15 -7.30 10.61
N VAL A 45 4.28 -6.66 10.31
CA VAL A 45 5.62 -7.11 10.74
C VAL A 45 6.23 -6.03 11.61
N THR A 46 6.61 -6.37 12.84
CA THR A 46 7.16 -5.41 13.81
C THR A 46 8.68 -5.42 13.81
N GLY A 47 9.29 -4.29 14.18
CA GLY A 47 10.75 -4.18 14.36
C GLY A 47 11.58 -4.26 13.07
N VAL A 48 11.01 -3.89 11.93
CA VAL A 48 11.69 -3.98 10.61
C VAL A 48 12.66 -2.83 10.38
N THR A 49 12.34 -1.62 10.85
CA THR A 49 13.22 -0.44 10.72
C THR A 49 13.63 0.10 12.08
N ASP A 50 14.91 0.42 12.23
CA ASP A 50 15.46 0.98 13.47
C ASP A 50 15.27 2.51 13.57
N ASP A 51 15.58 3.06 14.74
CA ASP A 51 15.39 4.49 15.03
C ASP A 51 16.23 5.37 14.12
N GLN A 52 17.44 4.94 13.76
CA GLN A 52 18.36 5.69 12.92
C GLN A 52 17.84 5.84 11.48
N LEU A 53 17.31 4.75 10.91
CA LEU A 53 16.70 4.79 9.58
C LEU A 53 15.47 5.70 9.58
N ARG A 54 14.61 5.59 10.60
CA ARG A 54 13.41 6.44 10.71
C ARG A 54 13.74 7.92 10.91
N GLU A 55 14.79 8.24 11.67
CA GLU A 55 15.29 9.60 11.81
C GLU A 55 15.82 10.15 10.49
N SER A 56 16.58 9.34 9.74
CA SER A 56 17.08 9.72 8.40
C SER A 56 15.93 10.04 7.43
N ILE A 57 14.92 9.17 7.36
CA ILE A 57 13.72 9.39 6.55
C ILE A 57 13.00 10.69 6.96
N THR A 58 12.83 10.90 8.27
CA THR A 58 12.17 12.11 8.80
C THR A 58 12.93 13.37 8.41
N ASN A 59 14.25 13.37 8.54
CA ASN A 59 15.10 14.52 8.23
C ASN A 59 15.15 14.82 6.73
N GLU A 60 15.26 13.80 5.88
CA GLU A 60 15.24 13.93 4.42
C GLU A 60 13.92 14.53 3.92
N LEU A 61 12.79 14.12 4.51
CA LEU A 61 11.47 14.56 4.08
C LEU A 61 10.94 15.82 4.79
N ALA A 62 11.54 16.24 5.91
CA ALA A 62 11.14 17.42 6.67
C ALA A 62 10.92 18.69 5.83
N PRO A 63 11.85 19.12 4.94
CA PRO A 63 11.62 20.33 4.13
C PRO A 63 10.44 20.17 3.17
N HIS A 64 10.23 18.97 2.63
CA HIS A 64 9.11 18.67 1.73
C HIS A 64 7.79 18.68 2.49
N MET A 65 7.72 18.06 3.66
CA MET A 65 6.53 18.04 4.52
C MET A 65 6.14 19.43 5.01
N ALA A 66 7.13 20.24 5.41
CA ALA A 66 6.90 21.62 5.84
C ALA A 66 6.32 22.50 4.71
N SER A 67 6.60 22.17 3.45
CA SER A 67 6.05 22.89 2.29
C SER A 67 4.59 22.55 1.98
N VAL A 68 4.06 21.44 2.51
CA VAL A 68 2.68 21.03 2.26
C VAL A 68 1.72 21.91 3.04
N LYS A 69 0.83 22.60 2.32
CA LYS A 69 -0.24 23.40 2.92
C LYS A 69 -1.25 22.50 3.62
N VAL A 70 -1.34 22.60 4.94
CA VAL A 70 -2.33 21.88 5.73
C VAL A 70 -3.70 22.54 5.56
N ILE A 71 -4.67 21.78 5.05
CA ILE A 71 -6.06 22.23 4.92
C ILE A 71 -6.75 22.11 6.28
N GLY A 72 -7.08 23.26 6.89
CA GLY A 72 -7.63 23.30 8.25
C GLY A 72 -9.12 22.95 8.36
N LYS A 73 -9.92 23.34 7.36
CA LYS A 73 -11.35 23.04 7.25
C LYS A 73 -11.52 21.90 6.24
N ASP A 74 -11.94 20.75 6.73
CA ASP A 74 -12.16 19.56 5.91
C ASP A 74 -13.31 19.74 4.91
N ASP A 75 -13.15 19.15 3.73
CA ASP A 75 -14.20 18.96 2.73
C ASP A 75 -14.48 17.46 2.64
N PRO A 76 -15.68 16.99 3.06
CA PRO A 76 -15.99 15.57 3.09
C PRO A 76 -16.09 14.93 1.71
N THR A 77 -16.18 15.72 0.62
CA THR A 77 -16.19 15.19 -0.75
C THR A 77 -14.80 14.89 -1.31
N GLN A 78 -13.73 15.36 -0.63
CA GLN A 78 -12.37 15.06 -1.03
C GLN A 78 -11.99 13.65 -0.61
N PHE A 79 -11.16 12.98 -1.40
CA PHE A 79 -10.64 11.67 -1.02
C PHE A 79 -9.70 11.74 0.20
N TYR A 80 -8.81 12.74 0.22
CA TYR A 80 -7.92 12.98 1.34
C TYR A 80 -8.56 13.92 2.37
N PRO A 81 -8.59 13.52 3.66
CA PRO A 81 -9.00 14.40 4.74
C PRO A 81 -8.15 15.67 4.81
N GLY A 82 -8.77 16.78 5.22
CA GLY A 82 -8.06 17.91 5.79
C GLY A 82 -7.16 17.47 6.95
N ARG A 83 -6.26 18.35 7.40
CA ARG A 83 -5.25 18.03 8.43
C ARG A 83 -4.31 16.87 8.08
N THR A 84 -4.19 16.55 6.79
CA THR A 84 -3.23 15.57 6.27
C THR A 84 -2.12 16.27 5.48
N ARG A 85 -0.88 15.81 5.62
CA ARG A 85 0.21 16.14 4.71
C ARG A 85 0.55 14.92 3.88
N ARG A 86 0.78 15.12 2.58
CA ARG A 86 1.18 14.07 1.66
C ARG A 86 2.29 14.57 0.75
N VAL A 87 3.38 13.82 0.71
CA VAL A 87 4.55 14.07 -0.14
C VAL A 87 4.79 12.83 -0.99
N THR A 88 4.88 12.99 -2.31
CA THR A 88 5.23 11.91 -3.26
C THR A 88 6.64 12.10 -3.81
N ALA A 89 7.01 11.34 -4.84
CA ALA A 89 8.33 11.33 -5.48
C ALA A 89 9.44 10.93 -4.51
N LEU A 90 9.20 9.89 -3.70
CA LEU A 90 10.12 9.51 -2.64
C LEU A 90 11.43 8.92 -3.16
N VAL A 91 11.41 8.33 -4.35
CA VAL A 91 12.62 7.85 -5.04
C VAL A 91 13.63 8.98 -5.28
N GLU A 92 13.12 10.17 -5.59
CA GLU A 92 13.93 11.39 -5.78
C GLU A 92 14.29 12.03 -4.44
N ARG A 93 13.38 12.01 -3.46
CA ARG A 93 13.48 12.83 -2.25
C ARG A 93 14.16 12.14 -1.07
N SER A 94 14.26 10.81 -1.05
CA SER A 94 14.75 10.07 0.10
C SER A 94 15.61 8.87 -0.31
N PRO A 95 16.95 8.99 -0.22
CA PRO A 95 17.85 7.86 -0.33
C PRO A 95 17.52 6.77 0.68
N SER A 96 17.19 7.12 1.92
CA SER A 96 16.85 6.14 2.96
C SER A 96 15.66 5.26 2.56
N ILE A 97 14.60 5.82 1.99
CA ILE A 97 13.47 5.05 1.47
C ILE A 97 13.87 4.22 0.26
N THR A 98 14.60 4.84 -0.67
CA THR A 98 14.99 4.21 -1.94
C THR A 98 15.86 2.97 -1.71
N ASP A 99 16.86 3.09 -0.85
CA ASP A 99 17.91 2.12 -0.69
C ASP A 99 17.55 1.01 0.31
N HIS A 100 16.61 1.28 1.24
CA HIS A 100 16.28 0.35 2.32
C HIS A 100 14.84 -0.18 2.30
N LEU A 101 13.86 0.54 1.73
CA LEU A 101 12.44 0.14 1.82
C LEU A 101 11.89 -0.43 0.51
N ILE A 102 12.19 0.19 -0.64
CA ILE A 102 11.57 -0.17 -1.94
C ILE A 102 11.83 -1.63 -2.34
N ALA A 103 13.05 -2.11 -2.14
CA ALA A 103 13.44 -3.48 -2.47
C ALA A 103 13.57 -4.36 -1.23
N HIS A 104 12.92 -4.01 -0.12
CA HIS A 104 13.07 -4.75 1.14
C HIS A 104 12.74 -6.24 0.94
N PRO A 105 13.52 -7.18 1.51
CA PRO A 105 13.34 -8.62 1.26
C PRO A 105 11.91 -9.14 1.51
N ILE A 106 11.24 -8.64 2.55
CA ILE A 106 9.83 -8.99 2.83
C ILE A 106 8.91 -8.46 1.72
N SER A 107 9.08 -7.20 1.29
CA SER A 107 8.30 -6.59 0.20
C SER A 107 8.46 -7.38 -1.10
N ARG A 108 9.69 -7.80 -1.41
CA ARG A 108 9.96 -8.65 -2.57
C ARG A 108 9.28 -10.00 -2.46
N GLN A 109 9.41 -10.69 -1.33
CA GLN A 109 8.77 -11.99 -1.16
C GLN A 109 7.25 -11.91 -1.33
N VAL A 110 6.58 -10.91 -0.75
CA VAL A 110 5.13 -10.77 -0.89
C VAL A 110 4.73 -10.44 -2.32
N CYS A 111 5.48 -9.58 -3.02
CA CYS A 111 5.23 -9.27 -4.43
C CYS A 111 5.51 -10.46 -5.35
N ASP A 112 6.61 -11.18 -5.13
CA ASP A 112 6.96 -12.39 -5.86
C ASP A 112 5.87 -13.45 -5.73
N THR A 113 5.31 -13.60 -4.52
CA THR A 113 4.24 -14.58 -4.25
C THR A 113 2.91 -14.18 -4.90
N HIS A 114 2.54 -12.90 -4.83
CA HIS A 114 1.17 -12.46 -5.14
C HIS A 114 0.99 -11.75 -6.48
N LEU A 115 2.04 -11.13 -7.02
CA LEU A 115 1.99 -10.37 -8.28
C LEU A 115 2.56 -11.15 -9.46
N MET A 116 3.68 -11.87 -9.28
CA MET A 116 4.32 -12.62 -10.37
C MET A 116 3.42 -13.64 -11.07
N PRO A 117 2.48 -14.34 -10.40
CA PRO A 117 1.53 -15.21 -11.09
C PRO A 117 0.71 -14.50 -12.19
N ASN A 118 0.56 -13.18 -12.08
CA ASN A 118 -0.15 -12.33 -13.03
C ASN A 118 0.79 -11.40 -13.84
N SER A 119 2.13 -11.55 -13.71
CA SER A 119 3.11 -10.64 -14.30
C SER A 119 4.43 -11.33 -14.67
N GLU A 120 4.47 -11.89 -15.88
CA GLU A 120 5.58 -12.70 -16.40
C GLU A 120 6.95 -12.01 -16.38
N PHE A 121 6.99 -10.69 -16.59
CA PHE A 121 8.22 -9.90 -16.65
C PHE A 121 8.41 -8.98 -15.43
N GLY A 122 7.87 -9.35 -14.27
CA GLY A 122 8.10 -8.61 -13.02
C GLY A 122 6.97 -7.66 -12.63
N TYR A 123 7.11 -7.02 -11.48
CA TYR A 123 6.26 -5.95 -10.97
C TYR A 123 7.06 -4.65 -10.89
N GLN A 124 6.37 -3.56 -10.61
CA GLN A 124 6.94 -2.23 -10.47
C GLN A 124 6.28 -1.48 -9.32
N LEU A 125 6.98 -0.49 -8.79
CA LEU A 125 6.49 0.50 -7.85
C LEU A 125 5.32 1.24 -8.50
N HIS A 126 4.22 1.36 -7.79
CA HIS A 126 2.99 1.94 -8.32
C HIS A 126 2.76 3.36 -7.79
N VAL A 127 2.96 3.57 -6.47
CA VAL A 127 2.97 4.89 -5.85
C VAL A 127 3.94 4.90 -4.66
N THR A 128 4.61 6.04 -4.47
CA THR A 128 5.31 6.37 -3.23
C THR A 128 4.67 7.58 -2.59
N ALA A 129 4.32 7.49 -1.31
CA ALA A 129 3.92 8.68 -0.56
C ALA A 129 4.29 8.61 0.92
N ALA A 130 4.81 9.71 1.44
CA ALA A 130 4.96 9.94 2.85
C ALA A 130 3.73 10.71 3.33
N LEU A 131 3.16 10.30 4.46
CA LEU A 131 1.87 10.79 4.95
C LEU A 131 1.94 11.13 6.43
N GLU A 132 1.57 12.36 6.80
CA GLU A 132 1.29 12.72 8.19
C GLU A 132 -0.21 12.95 8.36
N VAL A 133 -0.84 12.23 9.28
CA VAL A 133 -2.25 12.42 9.66
C VAL A 133 -2.28 13.18 10.97
N GLY A 134 -2.71 14.44 10.93
CA GLY A 134 -2.68 15.35 12.06
C GLY A 134 -3.96 15.34 12.92
N PRO A 135 -3.90 15.99 14.08
CA PRO A 135 -5.04 16.11 15.00
C PRO A 135 -6.30 16.65 14.31
N GLY A 136 -7.42 15.96 14.54
CA GLY A 136 -8.72 16.29 13.97
C GLY A 136 -8.92 15.87 12.51
N ALA A 137 -7.96 15.16 11.89
CA ALA A 137 -8.19 14.53 10.60
C ALA A 137 -9.31 13.48 10.70
N ARG A 138 -10.30 13.55 9.80
CA ARG A 138 -11.35 12.54 9.73
C ARG A 138 -10.79 11.21 9.19
N ARG A 139 -11.52 10.13 9.42
CA ARG A 139 -11.25 8.86 8.72
C ARG A 139 -11.49 9.00 7.22
N GLN A 140 -10.76 8.23 6.43
CA GLN A 140 -11.05 8.04 5.01
C GLN A 140 -12.26 7.11 4.82
N GLU A 141 -12.87 7.21 3.65
CA GLU A 141 -13.81 6.18 3.20
C GLU A 141 -13.02 4.89 2.91
N LEU A 142 -13.64 3.74 3.22
CA LEU A 142 -13.05 2.45 2.88
C LEU A 142 -13.03 2.28 1.37
N HIS A 143 -11.88 1.93 0.83
CA HIS A 143 -11.63 1.78 -0.61
C HIS A 143 -10.64 0.64 -0.84
N ARG A 144 -10.38 0.32 -2.11
CA ARG A 144 -9.37 -0.63 -2.54
C ARG A 144 -8.33 0.10 -3.38
N GLU A 145 -7.04 -0.22 -3.25
CA GLU A 145 -5.99 0.35 -4.10
C GLU A 145 -6.29 0.17 -5.59
N GLU A 146 -6.93 -0.94 -5.93
CA GLU A 146 -7.21 -1.32 -7.30
C GLU A 146 -8.50 -0.73 -7.89
N ASP A 147 -9.18 0.19 -7.19
CA ASP A 147 -10.44 0.81 -7.64
C ASP A 147 -10.31 1.58 -8.97
N SER A 148 -9.09 2.02 -9.30
CA SER A 148 -8.79 2.65 -10.60
C SER A 148 -8.86 1.68 -11.79
N PHE A 149 -8.81 0.36 -11.56
CA PHE A 149 -8.80 -0.67 -12.62
C PHE A 149 -10.20 -1.23 -12.88
N THR A 150 -11.11 -0.36 -13.31
CA THR A 150 -12.54 -0.65 -13.48
C THR A 150 -12.87 -1.71 -14.55
N PHE A 151 -11.89 -2.10 -15.38
CA PHE A 151 -12.07 -3.16 -16.37
C PHE A 151 -12.20 -4.55 -15.73
N PHE A 152 -11.51 -4.79 -14.60
CA PHE A 152 -11.55 -6.07 -13.91
C PHE A 152 -12.72 -6.10 -12.91
N PRO A 153 -13.58 -7.14 -12.93
CA PRO A 153 -14.64 -7.30 -11.95
C PRO A 153 -14.08 -7.71 -10.59
N GLU A 154 -14.79 -7.36 -9.51
CA GLU A 154 -14.44 -7.81 -8.16
C GLU A 154 -14.97 -9.22 -7.86
N PRO A 155 -14.22 -10.05 -7.10
CA PRO A 155 -12.83 -9.80 -6.67
C PRO A 155 -11.85 -9.87 -7.86
N ARG A 156 -10.95 -8.89 -7.97
CA ARG A 156 -10.00 -8.80 -9.10
C ARG A 156 -8.87 -9.82 -8.92
N PRO A 157 -8.15 -10.18 -10.00
CA PRO A 157 -6.83 -10.79 -9.84
C PRO A 157 -5.93 -9.88 -9.00
N ASN A 158 -4.94 -10.43 -8.32
CA ASN A 158 -3.96 -9.63 -7.58
C ASN A 158 -3.23 -8.67 -8.55
N ILE A 159 -3.55 -7.38 -8.47
CA ILE A 159 -2.96 -6.32 -9.30
C ILE A 159 -2.00 -5.46 -8.50
N ILE A 160 -2.31 -5.19 -7.24
CA ILE A 160 -1.50 -4.38 -6.33
C ILE A 160 -1.19 -5.14 -5.04
N VAL A 161 0.02 -4.93 -4.51
CA VAL A 161 0.36 -5.15 -3.10
C VAL A 161 0.80 -3.82 -2.53
N ALA A 162 0.32 -3.47 -1.34
CA ALA A 162 0.62 -2.23 -0.67
C ALA A 162 1.37 -2.47 0.65
N SER A 163 2.18 -1.50 1.04
CA SER A 163 2.90 -1.48 2.31
C SER A 163 2.82 -0.10 2.95
N MET A 164 2.69 -0.06 4.28
CA MET A 164 2.66 1.15 5.11
C MET A 164 3.71 0.99 6.21
N TRP A 165 4.80 1.72 6.07
CA TRP A 165 5.93 1.72 6.99
C TRP A 165 5.68 2.76 8.08
N ALA A 166 5.68 2.32 9.34
CA ALA A 166 5.42 3.15 10.50
C ALA A 166 6.69 3.94 10.87
N VAL A 167 6.71 5.24 10.55
CA VAL A 167 7.78 6.16 10.98
C VAL A 167 7.57 6.57 12.44
N SER A 168 6.30 6.77 12.83
CA SER A 168 5.84 6.94 14.22
C SER A 168 4.95 5.77 14.66
N ASP A 169 4.57 5.71 15.93
CA ASP A 169 3.59 4.74 16.43
C ASP A 169 2.23 4.93 15.75
N PHE A 170 1.59 3.82 15.42
CA PHE A 170 0.24 3.74 14.89
C PHE A 170 -0.66 3.18 15.99
N ARG A 171 -1.67 3.95 16.37
CA ARG A 171 -2.63 3.64 17.43
C ARG A 171 -4.04 3.92 16.94
N ALA A 172 -5.03 3.28 17.55
CA ALA A 172 -6.43 3.50 17.17
C ALA A 172 -6.86 4.98 17.27
N ASP A 173 -6.31 5.73 18.24
CA ASP A 173 -6.65 7.12 18.51
C ASP A 173 -5.97 8.14 17.59
N ASN A 174 -4.79 7.82 17.03
CA ASN A 174 -4.01 8.71 16.16
C ASN A 174 -4.18 8.42 14.66
N GLY A 175 -5.19 7.63 14.30
CA GLY A 175 -5.56 7.36 12.93
C GLY A 175 -4.75 6.24 12.27
N ALA A 176 -4.36 5.21 13.02
CA ALA A 176 -3.86 3.96 12.44
C ALA A 176 -4.78 3.45 11.30
N THR A 177 -4.17 2.83 10.30
CA THR A 177 -4.88 2.36 9.10
C THR A 177 -6.00 1.40 9.49
N LEU A 178 -7.19 1.62 8.96
CA LEU A 178 -8.33 0.74 9.09
C LEU A 178 -8.31 -0.29 7.96
N LEU A 179 -8.63 -1.53 8.28
CA LEU A 179 -8.65 -2.67 7.35
C LEU A 179 -9.89 -3.51 7.60
N VAL A 180 -10.31 -4.27 6.59
CA VAL A 180 -11.37 -5.28 6.73
C VAL A 180 -10.81 -6.65 6.30
N PRO A 181 -10.24 -7.44 7.23
CA PRO A 181 -9.66 -8.75 6.94
C PRO A 181 -10.56 -9.65 6.09
N GLY A 182 -10.00 -10.28 5.06
CA GLY A 182 -10.72 -11.16 4.13
C GLY A 182 -11.48 -10.45 3.00
N SER A 183 -11.64 -9.12 3.08
CA SER A 183 -12.44 -8.35 2.11
C SER A 183 -11.84 -8.26 0.71
N HIS A 184 -10.59 -8.70 0.52
CA HIS A 184 -9.93 -8.85 -0.78
C HIS A 184 -10.53 -9.95 -1.65
N THR A 185 -11.35 -10.83 -1.07
CA THR A 185 -12.05 -11.91 -1.77
C THR A 185 -13.55 -11.67 -1.92
N TRP A 186 -14.05 -10.53 -1.43
CA TRP A 186 -15.48 -10.25 -1.40
C TRP A 186 -16.02 -9.89 -2.78
N PRO A 187 -17.29 -10.22 -3.06
CA PRO A 187 -17.99 -9.68 -4.21
C PRO A 187 -18.20 -8.16 -4.07
N ALA A 188 -18.36 -7.49 -5.21
CA ALA A 188 -18.45 -6.02 -5.30
C ALA A 188 -19.55 -5.38 -4.42
N ASP A 189 -20.65 -6.10 -4.19
CA ASP A 189 -21.83 -5.59 -3.47
C ASP A 189 -21.76 -5.78 -1.95
N ARG A 190 -20.73 -6.47 -1.44
CA ARG A 190 -20.57 -6.69 0.00
C ARG A 190 -20.01 -5.44 0.68
N VAL A 191 -20.80 -4.85 1.56
CA VAL A 191 -20.41 -3.73 2.43
C VAL A 191 -19.91 -4.25 3.78
N ALA A 192 -18.81 -3.67 4.27
CA ALA A 192 -18.26 -3.98 5.58
C ALA A 192 -19.17 -3.48 6.72
N GLU A 193 -19.39 -4.34 7.72
CA GLU A 193 -20.06 -3.96 8.96
C GLU A 193 -19.07 -3.29 9.92
N PRO A 194 -19.52 -2.37 10.81
CA PRO A 194 -18.62 -1.65 11.72
C PRO A 194 -17.72 -2.57 12.58
N GLY A 195 -18.21 -3.76 12.96
CA GLY A 195 -17.43 -4.73 13.73
C GLY A 195 -16.35 -5.45 12.93
N GLU A 196 -16.41 -5.41 11.59
CA GLU A 196 -15.44 -6.03 10.66
C GLU A 196 -14.24 -5.11 10.36
N VAL A 197 -14.30 -3.84 10.78
CA VAL A 197 -13.24 -2.86 10.59
C VAL A 197 -12.27 -2.89 11.77
N VAL A 198 -11.00 -3.19 11.50
CA VAL A 198 -9.94 -3.30 12.50
C VAL A 198 -8.87 -2.23 12.27
N SER A 199 -8.26 -1.76 13.35
CA SER A 199 -7.16 -0.79 13.28
C SER A 199 -5.81 -1.51 13.31
N ALA A 200 -4.91 -1.15 12.40
CA ALA A 200 -3.53 -1.64 12.35
C ALA A 200 -2.64 -0.90 13.35
N GLU A 201 -2.83 -1.22 14.63
CA GLU A 201 -2.00 -0.68 15.70
C GLU A 201 -0.63 -1.37 15.70
N MET A 202 0.44 -0.58 15.63
CA MET A 202 1.82 -1.09 15.55
C MET A 202 2.81 -0.01 16.01
N PRO A 203 3.91 -0.40 16.68
CA PRO A 203 4.95 0.56 17.08
C PRO A 203 5.69 1.09 15.85
N ALA A 204 6.30 2.26 16.00
CA ALA A 204 7.28 2.79 15.05
C ALA A 204 8.34 1.72 14.75
N GLY A 205 8.74 1.61 13.48
CA GLY A 205 9.62 0.53 13.04
C GLY A 205 8.90 -0.63 12.36
N SER A 206 7.58 -0.72 12.51
CA SER A 206 6.77 -1.77 11.90
C SER A 206 6.39 -1.47 10.46
N VAL A 207 5.92 -2.49 9.74
CA VAL A 207 5.31 -2.35 8.41
C VAL A 207 4.03 -3.17 8.34
N LEU A 208 2.96 -2.55 7.84
CA LEU A 208 1.72 -3.22 7.46
C LEU A 208 1.78 -3.53 5.96
N TYR A 209 1.47 -4.75 5.56
CA TYR A 209 1.21 -5.14 4.17
C TYR A 209 -0.26 -5.46 3.96
N TRP A 210 -0.80 -5.12 2.79
CA TRP A 210 -2.15 -5.56 2.38
C TRP A 210 -2.24 -5.80 0.87
N MET A 211 -3.17 -6.68 0.51
CA MET A 211 -3.56 -6.94 -0.88
C MET A 211 -4.34 -5.76 -1.42
N GLY A 212 -4.09 -5.34 -2.66
CA GLY A 212 -4.73 -4.15 -3.23
C GLY A 212 -6.25 -4.26 -3.33
N GLY A 213 -6.77 -5.49 -3.39
CA GLY A 213 -8.19 -5.76 -3.31
C GLY A 213 -8.79 -5.63 -1.91
N LEU A 214 -8.04 -5.40 -0.82
CA LEU A 214 -8.57 -5.32 0.54
C LEU A 214 -9.22 -3.94 0.82
N LEU A 215 -10.39 -3.92 1.47
CA LEU A 215 -11.00 -2.67 1.95
C LEU A 215 -10.13 -2.09 3.06
N HIS A 216 -9.73 -0.83 2.90
CA HIS A 216 -8.91 -0.14 3.88
C HIS A 216 -9.11 1.39 3.80
N GLY A 217 -8.53 2.12 4.74
CA GLY A 217 -8.45 3.58 4.71
C GLY A 217 -7.82 4.15 5.98
N ALA A 218 -7.29 5.37 5.94
CA ALA A 218 -6.74 5.99 7.16
C ALA A 218 -7.82 6.16 8.25
N GLY A 219 -7.47 5.84 9.49
CA GLY A 219 -8.33 6.09 10.65
C GLY A 219 -8.47 7.58 10.95
N ALA A 220 -9.47 7.93 11.77
CA ALA A 220 -9.60 9.29 12.28
C ALA A 220 -8.50 9.55 13.33
N ASN A 221 -7.87 10.71 13.29
CA ASN A 221 -6.96 11.13 14.34
C ASN A 221 -7.70 12.02 15.34
N THR A 222 -7.99 11.42 16.49
CA THR A 222 -8.64 12.05 17.66
C THR A 222 -7.66 12.44 18.76
N SER A 223 -6.37 12.17 18.55
CA SER A 223 -5.26 12.51 19.43
C SER A 223 -4.70 13.91 19.13
N ASP A 224 -3.64 14.29 19.85
CA ASP A 224 -2.92 15.56 19.67
C ASP A 224 -1.58 15.40 18.90
N ASP A 225 -1.17 14.17 18.56
CA ASP A 225 0.04 13.90 17.77
C ASP A 225 -0.21 13.75 16.26
N TRP A 226 0.83 13.95 15.46
CA TRP A 226 0.81 13.68 14.02
C TRP A 226 1.36 12.28 13.75
N ARG A 227 0.53 11.40 13.17
CA ARG A 227 0.91 10.03 12.84
C ARG A 227 1.57 9.98 11.47
N TYR A 228 2.85 9.58 11.43
CA TYR A 228 3.70 9.61 10.25
C TYR A 228 4.00 8.20 9.72
N GLY A 229 3.66 7.93 8.46
CA GLY A 229 4.10 6.72 7.75
C GLY A 229 4.47 6.95 6.29
N VAL A 230 5.01 5.90 5.68
CA VAL A 230 5.38 5.85 4.26
C VAL A 230 4.59 4.73 3.59
N ILE A 231 3.77 5.07 2.58
CA ILE A 231 3.14 4.09 1.70
C ILE A 231 4.03 3.82 0.49
N LEU A 232 4.29 2.54 0.23
CA LEU A 232 4.87 2.05 -1.01
C LEU A 232 3.94 0.98 -1.54
N THR A 233 3.40 1.17 -2.74
CA THR A 233 2.61 0.14 -3.41
C THR A 233 3.34 -0.38 -4.63
N TYR A 234 3.09 -1.62 -4.99
CA TYR A 234 3.66 -2.31 -6.13
C TYR A 234 2.52 -2.84 -6.99
N SER A 235 2.61 -2.67 -8.29
CA SER A 235 1.66 -3.17 -9.27
C SER A 235 2.33 -4.11 -10.27
N LEU A 236 1.53 -4.91 -10.97
CA LEU A 236 2.00 -5.71 -12.11
C LEU A 236 2.79 -4.83 -13.11
N GLY A 237 3.82 -5.40 -13.74
CA GLY A 237 4.74 -4.68 -14.62
C GLY A 237 4.10 -4.15 -15.91
N TRP A 238 2.93 -4.67 -16.28
CA TRP A 238 2.15 -4.18 -17.43
C TRP A 238 1.12 -3.11 -17.08
N VAL A 239 0.94 -2.80 -15.79
CA VAL A 239 -0.02 -1.81 -15.31
C VAL A 239 0.60 -0.42 -15.30
N ARG A 240 -0.13 0.59 -15.77
CA ARG A 240 0.31 1.98 -15.65
C ARG A 240 0.43 2.37 -14.16
N GLN A 241 1.59 2.89 -13.77
CA GLN A 241 1.83 3.42 -12.42
C GLN A 241 0.89 4.61 -12.12
N GLU A 242 0.36 4.69 -10.89
CA GLU A 242 -0.37 5.87 -10.41
C GLU A 242 0.58 7.07 -10.31
N GLU A 243 1.79 6.83 -9.79
CA GLU A 243 2.87 7.79 -9.79
C GLU A 243 3.71 7.69 -11.05
N ASN A 244 3.83 8.79 -11.80
CA ASN A 244 4.68 8.82 -12.99
C ASN A 244 6.15 8.97 -12.59
N GLN A 245 6.82 7.84 -12.31
CA GLN A 245 8.22 7.81 -11.88
C GLN A 245 9.15 8.44 -12.92
N TYR A 246 8.85 8.28 -14.21
CA TYR A 246 9.65 8.84 -15.31
C TYR A 246 9.72 10.37 -15.34
N LEU A 247 8.77 11.05 -14.68
CA LEU A 247 8.77 12.51 -14.54
C LEU A 247 9.20 12.97 -13.15
N ASN A 248 8.99 12.12 -12.13
CA ASN A 248 9.28 12.46 -10.75
C ASN A 248 10.75 12.24 -10.36
N VAL A 249 11.44 11.35 -11.08
CA VAL A 249 12.83 10.96 -10.79
C VAL A 249 13.75 11.54 -11.86
N SER A 250 14.79 12.24 -11.42
CA SER A 250 15.79 12.85 -12.32
C SER A 250 16.65 11.78 -13.01
N ARG A 251 17.27 12.15 -14.13
CA ARG A 251 18.17 11.23 -14.87
C ARG A 251 19.39 10.87 -14.03
N GLU A 252 19.91 11.85 -13.31
CA GLU A 252 21.01 11.69 -12.37
C GLU A 252 20.63 10.67 -11.29
N ARG A 253 19.45 10.81 -10.70
CA ARG A 253 18.96 9.86 -9.69
C ARG A 253 18.77 8.45 -10.25
N PHE A 254 18.21 8.32 -11.45
CA PHE A 254 18.07 7.01 -12.10
C PHE A 254 19.42 6.33 -12.37
N ALA A 255 20.47 7.10 -12.68
CA ALA A 255 21.80 6.56 -12.93
C ALA A 255 22.47 6.00 -11.66
N GLU A 256 22.07 6.49 -10.48
CA GLU A 256 22.56 6.02 -9.19
C GLU A 256 21.89 4.72 -8.73
N LEU A 257 20.69 4.42 -9.25
CA LEU A 257 19.93 3.25 -8.83
C LEU A 257 20.65 1.94 -9.23
N THR A 258 20.60 0.97 -8.31
CA THR A 258 21.01 -0.41 -8.62
C THR A 258 20.15 -0.98 -9.75
N PRO A 259 20.63 -1.98 -10.50
CA PRO A 259 19.83 -2.62 -11.55
C PRO A 259 18.46 -3.10 -11.03
N GLU A 260 18.42 -3.63 -9.82
CA GLU A 260 17.19 -4.07 -9.15
C GLU A 260 16.22 -2.92 -8.89
N LEU A 261 16.69 -1.82 -8.33
CA LEU A 261 15.83 -0.65 -8.07
C LEU A 261 15.36 -0.01 -9.38
N ARG A 262 16.17 -0.01 -10.44
CA ARG A 262 15.72 0.46 -11.77
C ARG A 262 14.56 -0.37 -12.32
N GLN A 263 14.65 -1.70 -12.18
CA GLN A 263 13.56 -2.59 -12.55
C GLN A 263 12.30 -2.27 -11.74
N ILE A 264 12.41 -2.23 -10.40
CA ILE A 264 11.26 -1.98 -9.52
C ILE A 264 10.68 -0.59 -9.73
N VAL A 265 11.47 0.47 -9.96
CA VAL A 265 10.94 1.82 -10.22
C VAL A 265 10.21 1.90 -11.58
N GLY A 266 10.34 0.89 -12.44
CA GLY A 266 9.55 0.74 -13.67
C GLY A 266 10.28 1.16 -14.94
N LEU A 267 11.61 1.25 -14.93
CA LEU A 267 12.38 1.59 -16.14
C LEU A 267 12.48 0.43 -17.15
N ASP A 268 12.31 -0.80 -16.69
CA ASP A 268 12.43 -1.98 -17.55
C ASP A 268 11.17 -2.18 -18.38
N MET A 269 11.36 -2.69 -19.60
CA MET A 269 10.26 -3.00 -20.49
C MET A 269 9.46 -4.21 -20.02
N TYR A 270 8.13 -4.14 -20.08
CA TYR A 270 7.26 -5.30 -19.96
C TYR A 270 6.78 -5.73 -21.35
N ARG A 271 7.38 -6.79 -21.91
CA ARG A 271 7.18 -7.18 -23.32
C ARG A 271 7.48 -6.00 -24.25
N GLY A 272 6.46 -5.39 -24.85
CA GLY A 272 6.57 -4.19 -25.69
C GLY A 272 6.18 -2.89 -24.99
N LEU A 273 5.76 -2.94 -23.73
CA LEU A 273 5.37 -1.77 -22.93
C LEU A 273 6.60 -1.12 -22.31
N GLY A 274 6.59 0.21 -22.22
CA GLY A 274 7.72 0.96 -21.64
C GLY A 274 8.94 1.09 -22.56
N PHE A 275 8.82 0.76 -23.86
CA PHE A 275 9.92 0.97 -24.81
C PHE A 275 10.29 2.46 -24.88
N TYR A 276 11.58 2.76 -24.95
CA TYR A 276 12.09 4.11 -25.18
C TYR A 276 13.29 4.08 -26.14
N ASP A 277 13.57 5.21 -26.77
CA ASP A 277 14.76 5.39 -27.61
C ASP A 277 15.92 5.89 -26.73
N PRO A 278 16.99 5.10 -26.53
CA PRO A 278 18.14 5.51 -25.72
C PRO A 278 18.86 6.73 -26.28
N SER A 279 18.67 7.09 -27.56
CA SER A 279 19.26 8.31 -28.14
C SER A 279 18.53 9.60 -27.76
N ALA A 280 17.29 9.49 -27.24
CA ALA A 280 16.53 10.61 -26.70
C ALA A 280 16.74 10.81 -25.17
N ALA A 281 17.38 9.84 -24.52
CA ALA A 281 17.62 9.76 -23.08
C ALA A 281 19.08 10.05 -22.69
#